data_AF-A0A671R2I9-F1
#
_entry.id   AF-A0A671R2I9-F1
#
_cell.length_a   1.000
_cell.length_b   1.000
_cell.length_c   1.000
_cell.angle_alpha   90.00
_cell.angle_beta   90.00
_cell.angle_gamma   90.00
#
_symmetry.space_group_name_H-M   'P 1'
#
loop_
_entity.id
_entity.type
_entity.pdbx_description
1 polymer ?
#
loop_
_entity_poly.entity_id
_entity_poly.type
_entity_poly.pdbx_seq_one_letter_code
_entity_poly.pdbx_strand_id
1 'polypeptide(L)'
;MSESTTPGKKGNLTGSARKLKDDAADWHNLILKWERLNNEGSTIATKIVNLGLSKKSDIEPDVVMEGGSLAAGDFSENLKQSNQELEEECVELQDLANILSKMEKVVHAERGICEFEAFRFGEKGRAAPLSHVVHTSLYESYKQELALKKTILRELAHTANADLSMVYLSSWLYQPYIEDSGKLLLEFAIGNGSQTFVIQSGVYA
;
A
#
# COMPACT_ATOMS: atom_id res chain seq x y z
N MET A 1 -0.23 -40.74 39.95
CA MET A 1 -0.85 -39.42 40.20
C MET A 1 -0.70 -38.63 38.92
N SER A 2 -1.81 -38.40 38.23
CA SER A 2 -1.84 -37.75 36.93
C SER A 2 -2.09 -36.26 37.14
N GLU A 3 -1.11 -35.43 36.82
CA GLU A 3 -1.20 -33.97 36.93
C GLU A 3 -1.91 -33.44 35.67
N SER A 4 -3.11 -32.90 35.84
CA SER A 4 -3.94 -32.39 34.75
C SER A 4 -3.60 -30.93 34.45
N THR A 5 -2.95 -30.69 33.32
CA THR A 5 -2.75 -29.37 32.75
C THR A 5 -4.11 -28.78 32.39
N THR A 6 -4.55 -27.75 33.12
CA THR A 6 -5.82 -27.08 32.84
C THR A 6 -5.66 -26.14 31.63
N PRO A 7 -6.50 -26.22 30.59
CA PRO A 7 -6.39 -25.34 29.43
C PRO A 7 -6.86 -23.92 29.81
N GLY A 8 -6.02 -22.93 29.52
CA GLY A 8 -6.30 -21.51 29.79
C GLY A 8 -7.59 -21.06 29.12
N LYS A 9 -8.56 -20.61 29.92
CA LYS A 9 -9.83 -20.04 29.44
C LYS A 9 -9.54 -18.73 28.70
N LYS A 10 -9.72 -18.72 27.38
CA LYS A 10 -9.85 -17.49 26.57
C LYS A 10 -11.09 -16.73 27.05
N GLY A 11 -10.89 -15.70 27.86
CA GLY A 11 -11.96 -14.76 28.21
C GLY A 11 -12.42 -13.97 26.98
N ASN A 12 -13.71 -13.67 26.88
CA ASN A 12 -14.23 -12.81 25.82
C ASN A 12 -13.60 -11.41 25.95
N LEU A 13 -12.80 -11.01 24.97
CA LEU A 13 -12.20 -9.67 24.90
C LEU A 13 -13.31 -8.62 24.94
N THR A 14 -13.27 -7.63 25.82
CA THR A 14 -14.21 -6.49 25.87
C THR A 14 -13.42 -5.18 25.92
N GLY A 15 -14.03 -4.07 25.48
CA GLY A 15 -13.39 -2.75 25.47
C GLY A 15 -12.24 -2.62 24.46
N SER A 16 -11.17 -1.92 24.83
CA SER A 16 -10.03 -1.58 23.97
C SER A 16 -9.37 -2.77 23.30
N ALA A 17 -9.25 -3.91 23.99
CA ALA A 17 -8.62 -5.12 23.44
C ALA A 17 -9.43 -5.74 22.29
N ARG A 18 -10.77 -5.65 22.31
CA ARG A 18 -11.60 -6.06 21.18
C ARG A 18 -11.43 -5.08 20.02
N LYS A 19 -11.44 -3.79 20.31
CA LYS A 19 -11.28 -2.73 19.29
C LYS A 19 -9.96 -2.87 18.52
N LEU A 20 -8.84 -3.05 19.21
CA LEU A 20 -7.52 -3.27 18.58
C LEU A 20 -7.50 -4.53 17.71
N LYS A 21 -8.24 -5.58 18.07
CA LYS A 21 -8.35 -6.79 17.27
C LYS A 21 -9.17 -6.56 16.00
N ASP A 22 -10.30 -5.85 16.12
CA ASP A 22 -11.13 -5.48 14.97
C ASP A 22 -10.33 -4.56 14.02
N ASP A 23 -9.55 -3.61 14.58
CA ASP A 23 -8.68 -2.71 13.85
C ASP A 23 -7.58 -3.48 13.09
N ALA A 24 -6.97 -4.51 13.68
CA ALA A 24 -6.01 -5.37 12.98
C ALA A 24 -6.65 -6.14 11.80
N ALA A 25 -7.90 -6.57 11.93
CA ALA A 25 -8.64 -7.20 10.84
C ALA A 25 -8.98 -6.18 9.73
N ASP A 26 -9.36 -4.96 10.10
CA ASP A 26 -9.59 -3.86 9.16
C ASP A 26 -8.31 -3.54 8.39
N TRP A 27 -7.16 -3.51 9.06
CA TRP A 27 -5.85 -3.35 8.42
C TRP A 27 -5.56 -4.41 7.37
N HIS A 28 -5.81 -5.68 7.70
CA HIS A 28 -5.63 -6.76 6.74
C HIS A 28 -6.51 -6.57 5.50
N ASN A 29 -7.79 -6.22 5.69
CA ASN A 29 -8.70 -5.95 4.59
C ASN A 29 -8.28 -4.74 3.73
N LEU A 30 -7.77 -3.68 4.37
CA LEU A 30 -7.27 -2.50 3.68
C LEU A 30 -6.03 -2.82 2.84
N ILE A 31 -5.11 -3.65 3.36
CA ILE A 31 -3.94 -4.14 2.63
C ILE A 31 -4.37 -4.97 1.42
N LEU A 32 -5.28 -5.93 1.58
CA LEU A 32 -5.79 -6.71 0.45
C LEU A 32 -6.41 -5.83 -0.63
N LYS A 33 -7.17 -4.80 -0.23
CA LYS A 33 -7.75 -3.84 -1.18
C LYS A 33 -6.67 -3.02 -1.89
N TRP A 34 -5.64 -2.60 -1.15
CA TRP A 34 -4.49 -1.90 -1.72
C TRP A 34 -3.79 -2.76 -2.78
N GLU A 35 -3.44 -4.01 -2.46
CA GLU A 35 -2.74 -4.91 -3.40
C GLU A 35 -3.55 -5.13 -4.68
N ARG A 36 -4.88 -5.23 -4.58
CA ARG A 36 -5.75 -5.35 -5.75
C ARG A 36 -5.64 -4.13 -6.66
N LEU A 37 -5.83 -2.92 -6.10
CA LEU A 37 -5.71 -1.67 -6.87
C LEU A 37 -4.29 -1.46 -7.42
N ASN A 38 -3.26 -1.86 -6.67
CA ASN A 38 -1.88 -1.80 -7.13
C ASN A 38 -1.65 -2.64 -8.40
N ASN A 39 -2.23 -3.84 -8.46
CA ASN A 39 -2.16 -4.72 -9.62
C ASN A 39 -2.96 -4.19 -10.82
N GLU A 40 -4.13 -3.62 -10.56
CA GLU A 40 -4.95 -2.93 -11.57
C GLU A 40 -4.13 -1.77 -12.20
N GLY A 41 -3.53 -0.91 -11.38
CA GLY A 41 -2.71 0.21 -11.87
C GLY A 41 -1.42 -0.25 -12.55
N SER A 42 -0.77 -1.31 -12.05
CA SER A 42 0.39 -1.85 -12.78
C SER A 42 0.03 -2.28 -14.20
N THR A 43 -1.21 -2.75 -14.42
CA THR A 43 -1.69 -3.13 -15.75
C THR A 43 -1.93 -1.91 -16.62
N ILE A 44 -2.56 -0.86 -16.09
CA ILE A 44 -2.83 0.37 -16.86
C ILE A 44 -1.54 1.14 -17.14
N ALA A 45 -0.66 1.34 -16.14
CA ALA A 45 0.67 1.91 -16.35
C ALA A 45 1.48 1.17 -17.43
N THR A 46 1.39 -0.16 -17.50
CA THR A 46 2.04 -0.94 -18.56
C THR A 46 1.46 -0.62 -19.95
N LYS A 47 0.14 -0.46 -20.07
CA LYS A 47 -0.50 -0.05 -21.32
C LYS A 47 -0.04 1.34 -21.75
N ILE A 48 0.04 2.30 -20.82
CA ILE A 48 0.53 3.66 -21.08
C ILE A 48 1.95 3.61 -21.67
N VAL A 49 2.85 2.83 -21.08
CA VAL A 49 4.22 2.65 -21.61
C VAL A 49 4.20 2.03 -23.00
N ASN A 50 3.42 0.97 -23.22
CA ASN A 50 3.34 0.30 -24.52
C ASN A 50 2.82 1.24 -25.62
N LEU A 51 1.79 2.04 -25.34
CA LEU A 51 1.29 3.07 -26.27
C LEU A 51 2.36 4.14 -26.56
N GLY A 52 3.14 4.53 -25.55
CA GLY A 52 4.26 5.46 -25.72
C GLY A 52 5.37 4.91 -26.62
N LEU A 53 5.66 3.62 -26.53
CA LEU A 53 6.66 2.94 -27.37
C LEU A 53 6.17 2.78 -28.82
N SER A 54 4.91 2.40 -29.04
CA SER A 54 4.32 2.29 -30.39
C SER A 54 4.32 3.63 -31.12
N LYS A 55 4.01 4.74 -30.43
CA LYS A 55 4.12 6.09 -31.00
C LYS A 55 5.54 6.40 -31.53
N LYS A 56 6.58 5.81 -30.95
CA LYS A 56 7.97 6.07 -31.32
C LYS A 56 8.43 5.22 -32.49
N SER A 57 7.95 3.98 -32.62
CA SER A 57 8.24 3.13 -33.79
C SER A 57 7.64 3.70 -35.08
N ASP A 58 6.52 4.42 -35.00
CA ASP A 58 5.90 5.07 -36.17
C ASP A 58 6.60 6.37 -36.61
N ILE A 59 7.50 6.92 -35.78
CA ILE A 59 8.21 8.18 -36.02
C ILE A 59 9.66 7.96 -36.52
N GLU A 60 10.21 6.74 -36.46
CA GLU A 60 11.49 6.46 -37.13
C GLU A 60 11.31 6.61 -38.65
N PRO A 61 11.96 7.60 -39.30
CA PRO A 61 11.75 7.83 -40.71
C PRO A 61 12.64 6.86 -41.48
N ASP A 62 12.07 5.76 -41.96
CA ASP A 62 12.63 5.14 -43.15
C ASP A 62 12.32 6.07 -44.33
N VAL A 63 13.36 6.78 -44.76
CA VAL A 63 13.29 7.80 -45.79
C VAL A 63 13.12 7.14 -47.15
N VAL A 64 11.90 6.74 -47.55
CA VAL A 64 11.44 6.88 -48.96
C VAL A 64 9.92 6.75 -49.12
N MET A 65 9.38 7.68 -49.92
CA MET A 65 8.16 7.62 -50.77
C MET A 65 6.77 8.02 -50.22
N GLU A 66 6.34 9.18 -50.74
CA GLU A 66 5.03 9.56 -51.30
C GLU A 66 3.79 8.67 -51.03
N GLY A 67 2.78 9.32 -50.45
CA GLY A 67 1.38 9.12 -50.81
C GLY A 67 0.53 8.35 -49.80
N GLY A 68 -0.29 9.06 -49.03
CA GLY A 68 -1.43 8.45 -48.35
C GLY A 68 -1.89 9.18 -47.09
N SER A 69 -3.06 9.82 -47.17
CA SER A 69 -3.78 10.49 -46.08
C SER A 69 -4.36 9.52 -45.03
N LEU A 70 -3.58 8.55 -44.54
CA LEU A 70 -4.02 7.52 -43.58
C LEU A 70 -3.48 7.71 -42.15
N ALA A 71 -2.44 8.52 -41.95
CA ALA A 71 -1.74 8.63 -40.65
C ALA A 71 -2.44 9.55 -39.61
N ALA A 72 -3.32 10.46 -40.03
CA ALA A 72 -3.94 11.43 -39.11
C ALA A 72 -5.01 10.82 -38.20
N GLY A 73 -5.70 9.76 -38.66
CA GLY A 73 -6.73 9.07 -37.89
C GLY A 73 -6.15 8.24 -36.75
N ASP A 74 -5.14 7.43 -37.05
CA ASP A 74 -4.51 6.50 -36.11
C ASP A 74 -3.75 7.22 -34.98
N PHE A 75 -3.04 8.31 -35.32
CA PHE A 75 -2.38 9.13 -34.30
C PHE A 75 -3.38 9.81 -33.33
N SER A 76 -4.53 10.25 -33.85
CA SER A 76 -5.60 10.84 -33.04
C SER A 76 -6.26 9.80 -32.13
N GLU A 77 -6.44 8.56 -32.57
CA GLU A 77 -6.99 7.48 -31.74
C GLU A 77 -6.02 7.06 -30.63
N ASN A 78 -4.74 6.89 -30.95
CA ASN A 78 -3.70 6.57 -29.95
C ASN A 78 -3.53 7.66 -28.87
N LEU A 79 -3.72 8.93 -29.22
CA LEU A 79 -3.72 10.03 -28.25
C LEU A 79 -4.95 10.00 -27.34
N LYS A 80 -6.13 9.72 -27.88
CA LYS A 80 -7.36 9.58 -27.08
C LYS A 80 -7.27 8.40 -26.12
N GLN A 81 -6.77 7.25 -26.58
CA GLN A 81 -6.59 6.07 -25.75
C GLN A 81 -5.58 6.33 -24.61
N SER A 82 -4.45 6.94 -24.93
CA SER A 82 -3.43 7.29 -23.93
C SER A 82 -3.94 8.28 -22.87
N ASN A 83 -4.78 9.25 -23.26
CA ASN A 83 -5.41 10.17 -22.30
C ASN A 83 -6.45 9.47 -21.42
N GLN A 84 -7.22 8.54 -21.97
CA GLN A 84 -8.19 7.74 -21.21
C GLN A 84 -7.48 6.85 -20.18
N GLU A 85 -6.43 6.14 -20.56
CA GLU A 85 -5.66 5.29 -19.64
C GLU A 85 -5.02 6.12 -18.51
N LEU A 86 -4.56 7.34 -18.80
CA LEU A 86 -4.04 8.25 -17.78
C LEU A 86 -5.14 8.72 -16.80
N GLU A 87 -6.36 8.93 -17.30
CA GLU A 87 -7.51 9.30 -16.47
C GLU A 87 -7.94 8.14 -15.56
N GLU A 88 -7.96 6.91 -16.07
CA GLU A 88 -8.22 5.69 -15.30
C GLU A 88 -7.19 5.52 -14.17
N GLU A 89 -5.91 5.71 -14.44
CA GLU A 89 -4.84 5.72 -13.42
C GLU A 89 -5.04 6.80 -12.34
N CYS A 90 -5.50 7.99 -12.74
CA CYS A 90 -5.77 9.06 -11.76
C CYS A 90 -6.91 8.67 -10.81
N VAL A 91 -7.93 7.96 -11.30
CA VAL A 91 -9.02 7.42 -10.47
C VAL A 91 -8.49 6.35 -9.51
N GLU A 92 -7.64 5.44 -9.97
CA GLU A 92 -7.06 4.40 -9.12
C GLU A 92 -6.13 4.98 -8.03
N LEU A 93 -5.30 5.97 -8.38
CA LEU A 93 -4.49 6.70 -7.39
C LEU A 93 -5.36 7.43 -6.35
N GLN A 94 -6.51 7.95 -6.75
CA GLN A 94 -7.47 8.53 -5.82
C GLN A 94 -8.06 7.46 -4.89
N ASP A 95 -8.32 6.26 -5.39
CA ASP A 95 -8.81 5.15 -4.58
C ASP A 95 -7.75 4.59 -3.62
N LEU A 96 -6.48 4.54 -4.03
CA LEU A 96 -5.35 4.25 -3.13
C LEU A 96 -5.23 5.31 -2.03
N ALA A 97 -5.42 6.60 -2.37
CA ALA A 97 -5.47 7.69 -1.39
C ALA A 97 -6.65 7.53 -0.41
N ASN A 98 -7.81 7.07 -0.89
CA ASN A 98 -8.97 6.79 -0.05
C ASN A 98 -8.69 5.63 0.94
N ILE A 99 -7.92 4.61 0.53
CA ILE A 99 -7.47 3.54 1.43
C ILE A 99 -6.53 4.09 2.50
N LEU A 100 -5.55 4.90 2.12
CA LEU A 100 -4.64 5.52 3.09
C LEU A 100 -5.36 6.41 4.11
N SER A 101 -6.37 7.16 3.70
CA SER A 101 -7.21 7.94 4.64
C SER A 101 -7.94 7.04 5.63
N LYS A 102 -8.33 5.82 5.24
CA LYS A 102 -8.91 4.85 6.18
C LYS A 102 -7.86 4.29 7.14
N MET A 103 -6.68 3.93 6.64
CA MET A 103 -5.56 3.49 7.47
C MET A 103 -5.19 4.56 8.51
N GLU A 104 -5.09 5.82 8.10
CA GLU A 104 -4.82 6.97 8.99
C GLU A 104 -5.85 7.07 10.12
N LYS A 105 -7.14 6.93 9.81
CA LYS A 105 -8.22 6.95 10.80
C LYS A 105 -8.07 5.83 11.83
N VAL A 106 -7.67 4.64 11.41
CA VAL A 106 -7.41 3.52 12.32
C VAL A 106 -6.23 3.84 13.24
N VAL A 107 -5.09 4.29 12.69
CA VAL A 107 -3.92 4.70 13.51
C VAL A 107 -4.28 5.79 14.52
N HIS A 108 -5.06 6.80 14.10
CA HIS A 108 -5.52 7.87 14.97
C HIS A 108 -6.41 7.35 16.11
N ALA A 109 -7.33 6.43 15.81
CA ALA A 109 -8.19 5.83 16.83
C ALA A 109 -7.38 5.01 17.84
N GLU A 110 -6.42 4.22 17.38
CA GLU A 110 -5.52 3.45 18.25
C GLU A 110 -4.62 4.33 19.11
N ARG A 111 -4.13 5.45 18.57
CA ARG A 111 -3.37 6.42 19.34
C ARG A 111 -4.20 6.98 20.50
N GLY A 112 -5.47 7.32 20.25
CA GLY A 112 -6.38 7.77 21.31
C GLY A 112 -6.60 6.71 22.39
N ILE A 113 -6.61 5.42 22.03
CA ILE A 113 -6.65 4.30 23.00
C ILE A 113 -5.36 4.28 23.83
N CYS A 114 -4.19 4.42 23.19
CA CYS A 114 -2.89 4.43 23.86
C CYS A 114 -2.76 5.61 24.84
N GLU A 115 -3.16 6.81 24.42
CA GLU A 115 -3.17 8.02 25.25
C GLU A 115 -4.10 7.87 26.46
N PHE A 116 -5.28 7.27 26.26
CA PHE A 116 -6.22 7.00 27.35
C PHE A 116 -5.67 5.99 28.35
N GLU A 117 -4.99 4.94 27.88
CA GLU A 117 -4.32 3.97 28.75
C GLU A 117 -3.16 4.60 29.51
N ALA A 118 -2.34 5.43 28.86
CA ALA A 118 -1.26 6.18 29.50
C ALA A 118 -1.81 7.13 30.59
N PHE A 119 -2.93 7.82 30.33
CA PHE A 119 -3.60 8.65 31.31
C PHE A 119 -4.13 7.85 32.51
N ARG A 120 -4.72 6.68 32.26
CA ARG A 120 -5.30 5.82 33.32
C ARG A 120 -4.23 5.17 34.21
N PHE A 121 -3.07 4.80 33.66
CA PHE A 121 -2.04 4.04 34.38
C PHE A 121 -0.76 4.85 34.72
N GLY A 122 -0.63 6.11 34.26
CA GLY A 122 0.50 7.00 34.50
C GLY A 122 1.77 6.66 33.69
N GLU A 123 2.87 7.41 33.87
CA GLU A 123 4.17 7.17 33.19
C GLU A 123 4.80 5.80 33.51
N LYS A 124 4.39 5.15 34.61
CA LYS A 124 4.77 3.76 34.95
C LYS A 124 3.79 2.71 34.40
N GLY A 125 2.83 3.12 33.57
CA GLY A 125 1.77 2.30 33.00
C GLY A 125 2.25 1.31 31.93
N ARG A 126 1.32 0.49 31.42
CA ARG A 126 1.60 -0.54 30.41
C ARG A 126 2.21 0.08 29.14
N ALA A 127 3.19 -0.60 28.57
CA ALA A 127 3.76 -0.25 27.26
C ALA A 127 2.66 -0.18 26.19
N ALA A 128 2.85 0.71 25.21
CA ALA A 128 1.93 0.85 24.09
C ALA A 128 1.69 -0.52 23.43
N PRO A 129 0.44 -0.85 23.06
CA PRO A 129 0.16 -2.07 22.32
C PRO A 129 1.01 -2.14 21.05
N LEU A 130 1.68 -3.27 20.83
CA LEU A 130 2.51 -3.47 19.65
C LEU A 130 1.74 -3.28 18.33
N SER A 131 0.44 -3.55 18.32
CA SER A 131 -0.41 -3.28 17.16
C SER A 131 -0.32 -1.82 16.73
N HIS A 132 -0.38 -0.88 17.67
CA HIS A 132 -0.31 0.55 17.35
C HIS A 132 1.04 0.96 16.72
N VAL A 133 2.15 0.44 17.25
CA VAL A 133 3.49 0.71 16.71
C VAL A 133 3.63 0.14 15.30
N VAL A 134 3.17 -1.10 15.10
CA VAL A 134 3.19 -1.78 13.79
C VAL A 134 2.32 -1.05 12.77
N HIS A 135 1.09 -0.69 13.13
CA HIS A 135 0.16 0.03 12.25
C HIS A 135 0.66 1.43 11.89
N THR A 136 1.28 2.15 12.82
CA THR A 136 1.87 3.47 12.54
C THR A 136 3.04 3.37 11.56
N SER A 137 3.92 2.39 11.74
CA SER A 137 5.03 2.15 10.82
C SER A 137 4.53 1.77 9.42
N LEU A 138 3.57 0.85 9.34
CA LEU A 138 2.94 0.45 8.08
C LEU A 138 2.30 1.64 7.38
N TYR A 139 1.54 2.46 8.10
CA TYR A 139 0.90 3.64 7.54
C TYR A 139 1.91 4.58 6.85
N GLU A 140 3.05 4.87 7.50
CA GLU A 140 4.07 5.73 6.90
C GLU A 140 4.72 5.09 5.66
N SER A 141 4.96 3.77 5.67
CA SER A 141 5.40 3.02 4.49
C SER A 141 4.43 3.13 3.32
N TYR A 142 3.14 2.87 3.54
CA TYR A 142 2.10 2.99 2.49
C TYR A 142 1.96 4.42 1.97
N LYS A 143 2.14 5.42 2.84
CA LYS A 143 2.11 6.84 2.47
C LYS A 143 3.28 7.24 1.57
N GLN A 144 4.48 6.75 1.86
CA GLN A 144 5.64 6.92 0.98
C GLN A 144 5.42 6.21 -0.36
N GLU A 145 4.87 5.00 -0.34
CA GLU A 145 4.55 4.25 -1.55
C GLU A 145 3.54 5.00 -2.44
N LEU A 146 2.47 5.58 -1.88
CA LEU A 146 1.54 6.39 -2.68
C LEU A 146 2.23 7.61 -3.32
N ALA A 147 3.14 8.26 -2.58
CA ALA A 147 3.87 9.41 -3.11
C ALA A 147 4.80 9.01 -4.28
N LEU A 148 5.42 7.83 -4.19
CA LEU A 148 6.19 7.25 -5.28
C LEU A 148 5.29 6.99 -6.50
N LYS A 149 4.14 6.32 -6.33
CA LYS A 149 3.23 6.00 -7.43
C LYS A 149 2.72 7.26 -8.16
N LYS A 150 2.36 8.30 -7.41
CA LYS A 150 2.01 9.61 -7.99
C LYS A 150 3.15 10.23 -8.81
N THR A 151 4.39 10.02 -8.37
CA THR A 151 5.58 10.50 -9.07
C THR A 151 5.81 9.69 -10.33
N ILE A 152 5.76 8.35 -10.23
CA ILE A 152 5.88 7.44 -11.37
C ILE A 152 4.88 7.80 -12.47
N LEU A 153 3.60 7.99 -12.15
CA LEU A 153 2.58 8.32 -13.15
C LEU A 153 2.89 9.65 -13.87
N ARG A 154 3.35 10.66 -13.12
CA ARG A 154 3.76 11.94 -13.68
C ARG A 154 4.96 11.78 -14.61
N GLU A 155 5.98 11.02 -14.21
CA GLU A 155 7.18 10.82 -15.02
C GLU A 155 6.90 9.94 -16.24
N LEU A 156 6.03 8.93 -16.13
CA LEU A 156 5.60 8.07 -17.23
C LEU A 156 4.91 8.86 -18.35
N ALA A 157 4.11 9.87 -18.00
CA ALA A 157 3.47 10.75 -18.98
C ALA A 157 4.48 11.58 -19.82
N HIS A 158 5.70 11.79 -19.32
CA HIS A 158 6.72 12.64 -19.96
C HIS A 158 7.95 11.88 -20.45
N THR A 159 8.11 10.61 -20.07
CA THR A 159 9.32 9.83 -20.34
C THR A 159 9.27 9.18 -21.73
N ALA A 160 10.26 9.51 -22.58
CA ALA A 160 10.46 8.88 -23.90
C ALA A 160 11.57 7.81 -23.92
N ASN A 161 12.12 7.49 -22.74
CA ASN A 161 13.19 6.51 -22.54
C ASN A 161 12.58 5.18 -22.03
N ALA A 162 12.70 4.13 -22.85
CA ALA A 162 12.16 2.81 -22.56
C ALA A 162 12.77 2.20 -21.27
N ASP A 163 14.08 2.34 -21.07
CA ASP A 163 14.77 1.78 -19.89
C ASP A 163 14.25 2.44 -18.60
N LEU A 164 14.02 3.75 -18.64
CA LEU A 164 13.48 4.48 -17.49
C LEU A 164 12.02 4.12 -17.20
N SER A 165 11.20 3.93 -18.25
CA SER A 165 9.83 3.41 -18.11
C SER A 165 9.81 2.03 -17.45
N MET A 166 10.76 1.14 -17.80
CA MET A 166 10.89 -0.18 -17.17
C MET A 166 11.29 -0.08 -15.69
N VAL A 167 12.15 0.86 -15.32
CA VAL A 167 12.49 1.13 -13.92
C VAL A 167 11.26 1.61 -13.15
N TYR A 168 10.44 2.48 -13.73
CA TYR A 168 9.20 2.93 -13.11
C TYR A 168 8.17 1.82 -12.95
N LEU A 169 7.95 1.00 -13.98
CA LEU A 169 7.03 -0.14 -13.89
C LEU A 169 7.50 -1.17 -12.84
N SER A 170 8.80 -1.47 -12.81
CA SER A 170 9.35 -2.38 -11.79
C SER A 170 9.24 -1.82 -10.37
N SER A 171 9.47 -0.51 -10.20
CA SER A 171 9.28 0.17 -8.91
C SER A 171 7.82 0.15 -8.46
N TRP A 172 6.87 0.33 -9.39
CA TRP A 172 5.44 0.26 -9.09
C TRP A 172 5.03 -1.14 -8.61
N LEU A 173 5.53 -2.18 -9.27
CA LEU A 173 5.22 -3.57 -8.94
C LEU A 173 5.84 -4.00 -7.61
N TYR A 174 7.11 -3.66 -7.38
CA TYR A 174 7.86 -4.13 -6.21
C TYR A 174 7.44 -3.43 -4.91
N GLN A 175 6.93 -2.19 -4.99
CA GLN A 175 6.51 -1.41 -3.82
C GLN A 175 7.63 -1.23 -2.78
N PRO A 176 8.75 -0.58 -3.13
CA PRO A 176 10.00 -0.59 -2.36
C PRO A 176 9.88 -0.01 -0.94
N TYR A 177 8.84 0.79 -0.65
CA TYR A 177 8.65 1.38 0.68
C TYR A 177 7.83 0.50 1.63
N ILE A 178 7.21 -0.56 1.12
CA ILE A 178 6.40 -1.48 1.92
C ILE A 178 7.28 -2.67 2.32
N GLU A 179 7.76 -2.66 3.56
CA GLU A 179 8.53 -3.79 4.09
C GLU A 179 7.62 -4.98 4.43
N ASP A 180 8.03 -6.19 4.02
CA ASP A 180 7.35 -7.45 4.37
C ASP A 180 7.34 -7.71 5.90
N SER A 181 8.31 -7.14 6.62
CA SER A 181 8.44 -7.20 8.08
C SER A 181 7.16 -6.73 8.78
N GLY A 182 6.57 -5.62 8.32
CA GLY A 182 5.33 -5.07 8.87
C GLY A 182 4.11 -5.93 8.59
N LYS A 183 4.01 -6.53 7.40
CA LYS A 183 2.92 -7.44 7.02
C LYS A 183 2.95 -8.71 7.88
N LEU A 184 4.14 -9.28 8.09
CA LEU A 184 4.32 -10.46 8.97
C LEU A 184 3.96 -10.15 10.43
N LEU A 185 4.28 -8.95 10.93
CA LEU A 185 3.91 -8.53 12.28
C LEU A 185 2.39 -8.33 12.43
N LEU A 186 1.71 -7.87 11.38
CA LEU A 186 0.25 -7.79 11.34
C LEU A 186 -0.39 -9.19 11.37
N GLU A 187 0.09 -10.12 10.54
CA GLU A 187 -0.38 -11.51 10.55
C GLU A 187 -0.14 -12.18 11.90
N PHE A 188 1.01 -11.91 12.52
CA PHE A 188 1.31 -12.35 13.87
C PHE A 188 0.36 -11.75 14.91
N ALA A 189 0.03 -10.46 14.81
CA ALA A 189 -0.93 -9.79 15.70
C ALA A 189 -2.36 -10.37 15.56
N ILE A 190 -2.76 -10.73 14.33
CA ILE A 190 -4.05 -11.38 14.04
C ILE A 190 -4.09 -12.81 14.59
N GLY A 191 -3.01 -13.58 14.38
CA GLY A 191 -2.90 -14.99 14.79
C GLY A 191 -2.74 -15.19 16.31
N ASN A 192 -2.04 -14.29 17.00
CA ASN A 192 -1.72 -14.42 18.43
C ASN A 192 -2.68 -13.66 19.35
N GLY A 193 -3.95 -13.50 18.97
CA GLY A 193 -4.97 -12.68 19.63
C GLY A 193 -5.31 -13.00 21.11
N SER A 194 -4.33 -13.07 22.00
CA SER A 194 -4.43 -13.29 23.45
C SER A 194 -3.14 -12.95 24.23
N GLN A 195 -1.98 -12.71 23.61
CA GLN A 195 -0.80 -12.25 24.34
C GLN A 195 -0.44 -10.84 23.90
N THR A 196 -0.82 -9.88 24.76
CA THR A 196 -0.13 -8.60 24.86
C THR A 196 1.35 -8.90 24.97
N PHE A 197 2.09 -8.73 23.87
CA PHE A 197 3.54 -8.75 23.92
C PHE A 197 3.97 -7.46 24.62
N VAL A 198 4.20 -7.58 25.92
CA VAL A 198 5.14 -6.70 26.60
C VAL A 198 6.47 -6.96 25.92
N ILE A 199 7.08 -5.94 25.30
CA ILE A 199 8.50 -6.01 24.99
C ILE A 199 9.17 -6.25 26.33
N GLN A 200 9.62 -7.48 26.60
CA GLN A 200 10.64 -7.70 27.61
C GLN A 200 11.86 -6.94 27.11
N SER A 201 12.04 -5.73 27.61
CA SER A 201 13.34 -5.07 27.60
C SER A 201 14.28 -5.92 28.43
N GLY A 202 14.87 -6.94 27.81
CA GLY A 202 16.06 -7.60 28.30
C GLY A 202 17.22 -6.64 28.12
N VAL A 203 17.49 -5.82 29.13
CA VAL A 203 18.80 -5.21 29.30
C VAL A 203 19.54 -6.08 30.31
N TYR A 204 20.58 -6.73 29.79
CA TYR A 204 21.68 -7.31 30.54
C TYR A 204 22.13 -6.40 31.70
N ALA A 205 22.10 -6.95 32.91
CA ALA A 205 23.08 -6.75 33.98
C ALA A 205 22.96 -7.91 34.97
#